data_AF-A0A2S6S2I1-F1
#
_entry.id   AF-A0A2S6S2I1-F1
#
_cell.length_a   1.000
_cell.length_b   1.000
_cell.length_c   1.000
_cell.angle_alpha   90.00
_cell.angle_beta   90.00
_cell.angle_gamma   90.00
#
_symmetry.space_group_name_H-M   'P 1'
#
loop_
_entity.id
_entity.type
_entity.pdbx_description
1 polymer ?
#
loop_
_entity_poly.entity_id
_entity_poly.type
_entity_poly.pdbx_seq_one_letter_code
_entity_poly.pdbx_strand_id
1 'polypeptide(L)' 'MPDKKKISQPSLRNLASGDVLFREGEVGDFAFQIVSGEIEICKFNGDEYITLTTLEKGALFGEMALIDKQ' A
#
# COMPACT_ATOMS: atom_id res chain seq x y z
N MET A 1 10.51 -17.47 28.48
CA MET A 1 11.01 -16.31 27.72
C MET A 1 10.26 -16.30 26.40
N PRO A 2 9.43 -15.30 26.06
CA PRO A 2 8.72 -15.33 24.79
C PRO A 2 9.65 -14.91 23.65
N ASP A 3 9.60 -15.68 22.57
CA ASP A 3 10.36 -15.51 21.35
C ASP A 3 10.16 -14.12 20.74
N LYS A 4 11.26 -13.37 20.55
CA LYS A 4 11.24 -12.11 19.80
C LYS A 4 10.90 -12.44 18.34
N LYS A 5 9.63 -12.27 17.96
CA LYS A 5 9.17 -12.27 16.55
C LYS A 5 10.17 -11.45 15.72
N LYS A 6 10.86 -12.08 14.76
CA LYS A 6 11.74 -11.39 13.80
C LYS A 6 10.90 -10.33 13.09
N ILE A 7 11.16 -9.07 13.39
CA ILE A 7 10.59 -7.93 12.66
C ILE A 7 11.25 -7.96 11.28
N SER A 8 10.47 -8.26 10.23
CA SER A 8 10.95 -8.16 8.86
C SER A 8 11.38 -6.73 8.58
N GLN A 9 12.63 -6.54 8.13
CA GLN A 9 13.13 -5.22 7.80
C GLN A 9 12.35 -4.64 6.61
N PRO A 10 12.13 -3.31 6.58
CA PRO A 10 11.47 -2.68 5.43
C PRO A 10 12.32 -2.87 4.18
N SER A 11 11.68 -3.33 3.09
CA SER A 11 12.28 -3.46 1.77
C SER A 11 11.79 -2.35 0.84
N LEU A 12 12.70 -1.74 0.09
CA LEU A 12 12.36 -0.67 -0.85
C LEU A 12 11.74 -1.25 -2.13
N ARG A 13 10.61 -0.68 -2.57
CA ARG A 13 9.92 -1.06 -3.80
C ARG A 13 9.85 0.16 -4.73
N ASN A 14 10.40 0.02 -5.93
CA ASN A 14 10.36 1.05 -6.96
C ASN A 14 9.22 0.75 -7.93
N LEU A 15 8.54 1.80 -8.37
CA LEU A 15 7.46 1.75 -9.35
C LEU A 15 7.74 2.77 -10.44
N ALA A 16 7.36 2.46 -11.67
CA ALA A 16 7.26 3.41 -12.76
C ALA A 16 5.89 4.11 -12.76
N SER A 17 5.80 5.23 -13.48
CA SER A 17 4.50 5.89 -13.69
C SER A 17 3.52 4.95 -14.40
N GLY A 18 2.31 4.83 -13.86
CA GLY A 18 1.28 3.91 -14.33
C GLY A 18 1.33 2.49 -13.76
N ASP A 19 2.36 2.14 -12.98
CA ASP A 19 2.38 0.83 -12.31
C ASP A 19 1.29 0.74 -11.23
N VAL A 20 0.62 -0.41 -11.17
CA VAL A 20 -0.34 -0.72 -10.12
C VAL A 20 0.37 -1.49 -9.00
N LEU A 21 0.41 -0.91 -7.79
CA LEU A 21 1.07 -1.55 -6.65
C LEU A 21 0.28 -2.74 -6.08
N PHE A 22 -1.04 -2.56 -5.92
CA PHE A 22 -2.04 -3.58 -5.56
C PHE A 22 -3.45 -3.06 -5.90
N ARG A 23 -4.45 -3.93 -5.83
CA ARG A 23 -5.87 -3.60 -6.10
C ARG A 23 -6.75 -3.77 -4.86
N GLU A 24 -7.88 -3.07 -4.84
CA GLU A 24 -8.91 -3.23 -3.80
C GLU A 24 -9.37 -4.71 -3.72
N GLY A 25 -9.39 -5.27 -2.50
CA GLY A 25 -9.76 -6.66 -2.24
C GLY A 25 -8.64 -7.68 -2.41
N GLU A 26 -7.44 -7.28 -2.88
CA GLU A 26 -6.28 -8.17 -2.87
C GLU A 26 -5.79 -8.40 -1.44
N VAL A 27 -5.45 -9.65 -1.12
CA VAL A 27 -4.88 -10.02 0.17
C VAL A 27 -3.48 -9.42 0.28
N GLY A 28 -3.25 -8.65 1.35
CA GLY A 28 -1.98 -7.99 1.63
C GLY A 28 -1.41 -8.36 2.99
N ASP A 29 -0.08 -8.48 3.05
CA ASP A 29 0.69 -8.73 4.27
C ASP A 29 1.62 -7.57 4.63
N PHE A 30 1.45 -6.43 3.97
CA PHE A 30 2.36 -5.29 4.04
C PHE A 30 1.59 -3.97 4.09
N ALA A 31 2.16 -3.00 4.81
CA ALA A 31 1.83 -1.58 4.65
C ALA A 31 3.01 -0.89 3.96
N PHE A 32 2.74 0.22 3.28
CA PHE A 32 3.72 0.95 2.50
C PHE A 32 3.81 2.39 2.97
N GLN A 33 5.04 2.91 3.03
CA GLN A 33 5.30 4.34 3.23
C GLN A 33 5.95 4.91 1.97
N ILE A 34 5.46 6.06 1.50
CA ILE A 34 6.03 6.72 0.32
C ILE A 34 7.33 7.42 0.72
N VAL A 35 8.46 6.93 0.19
CA VAL A 35 9.79 7.54 0.42
C VAL A 35 10.05 8.70 -0.54
N SER A 36 9.54 8.59 -1.77
CA SER A 36 9.65 9.59 -2.84
C SER A 36 8.62 9.33 -3.93
N GLY A 37 8.17 10.38 -4.63
CA GLY A 37 7.15 10.28 -5.68
C GLY A 37 5.73 10.37 -5.11
N GLU A 38 4.77 9.95 -5.91
CA GLU A 38 3.34 10.03 -5.63
C GLU A 38 2.65 8.71 -5.99
N ILE A 39 1.56 8.39 -5.29
CA ILE A 39 0.70 7.23 -5.56
C ILE A 39 -0.74 7.70 -5.63
N GLU A 40 -1.44 7.38 -6.70
CA GLU A 40 -2.87 7.63 -6.83
C GLU A 40 -3.66 6.46 -6.23
N ILE A 41 -4.66 6.79 -5.40
CA ILE A 41 -5.68 5.83 -4.99
C ILE A 41 -6.86 6.00 -5.93
N CYS A 42 -7.12 4.96 -6.71
CA CYS A 42 -8.21 4.96 -7.67
C CYS A 42 -9.29 3.96 -7.28
N LYS A 43 -10.54 4.25 -7.65
CA LYS A 43 -11.67 3.33 -7.50
C LYS A 43 -12.37 3.16 -8.85
N PHE A 44 -12.70 1.91 -9.17
CA PHE A 44 -13.52 1.62 -10.34
C PHE A 44 -14.99 1.86 -10.00
N ASN A 45 -15.67 2.69 -10.78
CA ASN A 45 -17.10 3.01 -10.55
C ASN A 45 -18.07 2.14 -11.36
N GLY A 46 -17.56 1.25 -12.22
CA GLY A 46 -18.36 0.43 -13.15
C GLY A 46 -17.99 0.68 -14.61
N ASP A 47 -17.50 1.87 -14.94
CA ASP A 47 -17.13 2.26 -16.30
C ASP A 47 -15.63 2.63 -16.39
N GLU A 48 -15.14 3.43 -15.44
CA GLU A 48 -13.76 3.90 -15.43
C GLU A 48 -13.15 3.93 -14.02
N TYR A 49 -11.83 4.09 -13.98
CA TYR A 49 -11.11 4.37 -12.73
C TYR A 49 -11.13 5.86 -12.47
N ILE A 50 -11.63 6.25 -11.29
CA ILE A 50 -11.56 7.62 -10.81
C ILE A 50 -10.48 7.74 -9.73
N THR A 51 -9.66 8.78 -9.80
CA THR A 51 -8.70 9.10 -8.73
C THR A 51 -9.47 9.69 -7.55
N LEU A 52 -9.40 9.02 -6.41
CA LEU A 52 -10.01 9.48 -5.16
C LEU A 52 -9.09 10.46 -4.43
N THR A 53 -7.79 10.17 -4.42
CA THR A 53 -6.77 11.04 -3.83
C THR A 53 -5.39 10.67 -4.37
N THR A 54 -4.44 11.59 -4.23
CA THR A 54 -3.03 11.38 -4.51
C THR A 54 -2.26 11.48 -3.20
N LEU A 55 -1.49 10.44 -2.90
CA LEU A 55 -0.63 10.37 -1.73
C LEU A 55 0.78 10.80 -2.09
N GLU A 56 1.36 11.65 -1.27
CA GLU A 56 2.73 12.15 -1.43
C GLU A 56 3.69 11.50 -0.43
N LYS A 57 4.97 11.86 -0.55
CA LYS A 57 6.04 11.47 0.38
C LYS A 57 5.62 11.58 1.85
N GLY A 58 5.88 10.51 2.59
CA GLY A 58 5.62 10.41 4.03
C GLY A 58 4.31 9.73 4.36
N ALA A 59 3.35 9.65 3.43
CA ALA A 59 2.09 8.95 3.63
C ALA A 59 2.30 7.45 3.87
N LEU A 60 1.54 6.90 4.83
CA LEU A 60 1.42 5.47 5.09
C LEU A 60 0.07 4.99 4.54
N PHE A 61 0.05 3.87 3.85
CA PHE A 61 -1.16 3.29 3.27
C PHE A 61 -1.07 1.76 3.18
N GLY A 62 -2.21 1.10 2.98
CA GLY A 62 -2.31 -0.37 2.95
C GLY A 62 -2.25 -1.01 4.34
N GLU A 63 -2.26 -0.23 5.40
CA GLU A 63 -2.21 -0.70 6.79
C GLU A 63 -3.44 -1.53 7.19
N MET A 64 -4.59 -1.30 6.54
CA MET A 64 -5.80 -2.08 6.80
C MET A 64 -5.61 -3.57 6.52
N ALA A 65 -4.76 -3.94 5.55
CA ALA A 65 -4.44 -5.33 5.24
C ALA A 65 -3.75 -6.07 6.40
N LEU A 66 -3.09 -5.32 7.30
CA LEU A 66 -2.43 -5.87 8.49
C LEU A 66 -3.37 -6.00 9.70
N ILE A 67 -4.42 -5.16 9.74
CA ILE A 67 -5.35 -5.09 10.88
C ILE A 67 -6.43 -6.17 10.75
N ASP A 68 -6.81 -6.53 9.52
CA ASP A 68 -7.92 -7.45 9.22
C ASP A 68 -7.61 -8.96 9.44
N LYS A 69 -6.46 -9.27 10.06
CA LYS A 69 -6.06 -10.66 10.40
C LYS A 69 -6.40 -11.07 11.84
N GLN A 70 -7.40 -10.45 12.45
CA GLN A 70 -7.86 -10.79 13.81
C GLN A 70 -9.12 -11.65 13.80
#